data_AF-A0A7C1PAV4-F1
#
_entry.id   AF-A0A7C1PAV4-F1
#
_cell.length_a   1.000
_cell.length_b   1.000
_cell.length_c   1.000
_cell.angle_alpha   90.00
_cell.angle_beta   90.00
_cell.angle_gamma   90.00
#
_symmetry.space_group_name_H-M   'P 1'
#
loop_
_entity.id
_entity.type
_entity.pdbx_description
1 polymer ?
#
loop_
_entity_poly.entity_id
_entity_poly.type
_entity_poly.pdbx_seq_one_letter_code
_entity_poly.pdbx_strand_id
1 'polypeptide(L)'
;MATSCFTPVEGFILLACVFLLAHLEHLSLFHAFYLAIITLTTVGYGDYYPASEAGKIAALVIAVTGIGYIWLSLSMVVAALVEGDIIRF
;
A
#
# COMPACT_ATOMS: atom_id res chain seq x y z
N MET A 1 11.16 11.64 16.61
CA MET A 1 12.25 10.73 16.15
C MET A 1 11.72 9.38 15.65
N ALA A 2 10.54 8.94 16.11
CA ALA A 2 9.96 7.61 15.87
C ALA A 2 9.12 7.44 14.57
N THR A 3 8.98 8.45 13.72
CA THR A 3 8.22 8.37 12.44
C THR A 3 8.74 9.32 11.34
N SER A 4 9.87 10.00 11.55
CA SER A 4 10.32 11.19 10.79
C SER A 4 10.58 10.98 9.29
N CYS A 5 10.51 9.74 8.82
CA CYS A 5 10.60 9.36 7.43
C CYS A 5 9.32 8.58 7.12
N PHE A 6 8.24 9.29 6.85
CA PHE A 6 7.08 8.77 6.11
C PHE A 6 7.65 8.37 4.74
N THR A 7 8.18 7.16 4.65
CA THR A 7 9.36 6.86 3.84
C THR A 7 9.01 7.17 2.39
N PRO A 8 9.55 8.23 1.77
CA PRO A 8 9.27 8.51 0.36
C PRO A 8 9.63 7.29 -0.47
N VAL A 9 10.62 6.51 -0.01
CA VAL A 9 11.01 5.17 -0.50
C VAL A 9 9.81 4.23 -0.65
N GLU A 10 8.89 4.18 0.30
CA GLU A 10 7.72 3.31 0.21
C GLU A 10 6.67 3.83 -0.77
N GLY A 11 6.46 5.15 -0.78
CA GLY A 11 5.67 5.79 -1.84
C GLY A 11 6.24 5.49 -3.24
N PHE A 12 7.57 5.50 -3.38
CA PHE A 12 8.26 5.14 -4.62
C PHE A 12 8.11 3.64 -4.95
N ILE A 13 8.20 2.75 -3.96
CA ILE A 13 8.01 1.30 -4.15
C ILE A 13 6.57 1.02 -4.61
N LEU A 14 5.56 1.58 -3.94
CA LEU A 14 4.16 1.38 -4.32
C LEU A 14 3.86 1.97 -5.70
N LEU A 15 4.37 3.17 -6.01
CA LEU A 15 4.22 3.79 -7.32
C LEU A 15 4.89 2.95 -8.42
N ALA A 16 6.11 2.46 -8.17
CA ALA A 16 6.84 1.61 -9.10
C ALA A 16 6.12 0.27 -9.32
N CYS A 17 5.60 -0.35 -8.25
CA CYS A 17 4.85 -1.60 -8.35
C CYS A 17 3.49 -1.42 -9.05
N VAL A 18 2.77 -0.30 -8.82
CA VAL A 18 1.53 0.03 -9.55
C VAL A 18 1.80 0.25 -11.03
N PHE A 19 2.89 0.96 -11.36
CA PHE A 19 3.29 1.17 -12.75
C PHE A 19 3.70 -0.14 -13.43
N LEU A 20 4.45 -1.00 -12.72
CA LEU A 20 4.78 -2.35 -13.18
C LEU A 20 3.52 -3.19 -13.41
N LEU A 21 2.55 -3.16 -12.49
CA LEU A 21 1.30 -3.90 -12.65
C LEU A 21 0.48 -3.39 -13.83
N ALA A 22 0.38 -2.07 -14.01
CA ALA A 22 -0.31 -1.47 -15.15
C ALA A 22 0.34 -1.89 -16.49
N HIS A 23 1.67 -1.94 -16.54
CA HIS A 23 2.38 -2.32 -17.75
C HIS A 23 2.32 -3.84 -18.04
N LEU A 24 2.43 -4.67 -17.00
CA LEU A 24 2.46 -6.13 -17.14
C LEU A 24 1.07 -6.75 -17.38
N GLU A 25 0.02 -6.17 -16.81
CA GLU A 25 -1.34 -6.68 -16.92
C GLU A 25 -2.19 -5.89 -17.94
N HIS A 26 -1.60 -4.93 -18.65
CA HIS A 26 -2.29 -4.02 -19.57
C HIS A 26 -3.54 -3.35 -18.95
N LEU A 27 -3.50 -3.12 -17.64
CA LEU A 27 -4.57 -2.48 -16.89
C LEU A 27 -4.47 -0.96 -17.03
N SER A 28 -5.61 -0.27 -16.98
CA SER A 28 -5.62 1.18 -16.82
C SER A 28 -4.89 1.55 -15.52
N LEU A 29 -4.25 2.71 -15.47
CA LEU A 29 -3.59 3.20 -14.24
C LEU A 29 -4.56 3.21 -13.05
N PHE A 30 -5.84 3.50 -13.30
CA PHE A 30 -6.87 3.49 -12.29
C PHE A 30 -7.15 2.09 -11.74
N HIS A 31 -7.25 1.06 -12.61
CA HIS A 31 -7.44 -0.32 -12.18
C HIS A 31 -6.21 -0.90 -11.47
N ALA A 32 -5.00 -0.55 -11.92
CA ALA A 32 -3.77 -0.97 -11.25
C ALA A 32 -3.64 -0.33 -9.85
N PHE A 33 -4.02 0.94 -9.71
CA PHE A 33 -4.06 1.62 -8.42
C PHE A 33 -5.13 1.03 -7.49
N TYR A 34 -6.32 0.75 -8.03
CA TYR A 34 -7.38 0.05 -7.31
C TYR A 34 -6.91 -1.31 -6.79
N LEU A 35 -6.29 -2.12 -7.64
CA LEU A 35 -5.72 -3.41 -7.28
C LEU A 35 -4.67 -3.29 -6.16
N ALA A 36 -3.78 -2.30 -6.24
CA ALA A 36 -2.83 -2.03 -5.17
C ALA A 36 -3.51 -1.65 -3.84
N ILE A 37 -4.54 -0.80 -3.87
CA ILE A 37 -5.29 -0.42 -2.65
C ILE A 37 -5.97 -1.63 -2.02
N ILE A 38 -6.68 -2.45 -2.78
CA ILE A 38 -7.40 -3.60 -2.22
C ILE A 38 -6.44 -4.65 -1.66
N THR A 39 -5.22 -4.76 -2.20
CA THR A 39 -4.16 -5.61 -1.64
C THR A 39 -3.57 -5.00 -0.37
N LEU A 40 -3.27 -3.70 -0.37
CA LEU A 40 -2.72 -2.97 0.78
C LEU A 40 -3.65 -2.98 1.99
N THR A 41 -4.94 -2.80 1.73
CA THR A 41 -6.00 -2.83 2.75
C THR A 41 -6.43 -4.24 3.13
N THR A 42 -5.84 -5.28 2.51
CA THR A 42 -6.19 -6.69 2.71
C THR A 42 -7.65 -7.05 2.38
N VAL A 43 -8.35 -6.19 1.62
CA VAL A 43 -9.74 -6.41 1.23
C VAL A 43 -9.84 -7.51 0.17
N GLY A 44 -8.99 -7.42 -0.87
CA GLY A 44 -8.83 -8.49 -1.87
C GLY A 44 -10.13 -8.98 -2.53
N TYR A 45 -10.95 -8.07 -3.08
CA TYR A 45 -12.22 -8.44 -3.74
C TYR A 45 -12.08 -9.49 -4.85
N GLY A 46 -10.93 -9.54 -5.52
CA GLY A 46 -10.62 -10.55 -6.54
C GLY A 46 -11.30 -10.30 -7.90
N ASP A 47 -11.88 -9.12 -8.10
CA ASP A 47 -12.43 -8.64 -9.36
C ASP A 47 -11.33 -8.34 -10.39
N TYR A 48 -10.19 -7.83 -9.93
CA TYR A 48 -8.94 -7.73 -10.68
C TYR A 48 -7.86 -8.54 -9.98
N TYR A 49 -7.09 -9.31 -10.75
CA TYR A 49 -5.96 -10.09 -10.24
C TYR A 49 -4.86 -10.18 -11.30
N PRO A 50 -3.58 -10.21 -10.89
CA PRO A 50 -2.49 -10.37 -11.83
C PRO A 50 -2.49 -11.79 -12.41
N ALA A 51 -2.61 -11.90 -13.74
CA ALA A 51 -2.55 -13.18 -14.45
C ALA A 51 -1.10 -13.58 -14.78
N SER A 52 -0.22 -12.59 -14.99
CA SER A 52 1.20 -12.80 -15.32
C SER A 52 2.00 -13.24 -14.11
N GLU A 53 2.97 -14.13 -14.32
CA GLU A 53 3.92 -14.56 -13.28
C GLU A 53 4.68 -13.36 -12.67
N ALA A 54 5.04 -12.38 -13.50
CA ALA A 54 5.69 -11.15 -13.03
C ALA A 54 4.74 -10.24 -12.24
N GLY A 55 3.46 -10.18 -12.65
CA GLY A 55 2.42 -9.42 -11.94
C GLY A 55 2.13 -10.00 -10.55
N LYS A 56 2.15 -11.34 -10.42
CA LYS A 56 2.01 -12.03 -9.12
C LYS A 56 3.16 -11.72 -8.17
N ILE A 57 4.40 -11.69 -8.68
CA ILE A 57 5.56 -11.29 -7.87
C ILE A 57 5.43 -9.84 -7.42
N ALA A 58 5.01 -8.94 -8.30
CA ALA A 58 4.77 -7.54 -7.94
C ALA A 58 3.67 -7.40 -6.86
N ALA A 59 2.57 -8.14 -6.99
CA ALA A 59 1.51 -8.17 -5.97
C ALA A 59 1.99 -8.76 -4.63
N LEU A 60 2.85 -9.78 -4.65
CA LEU A 60 3.47 -10.34 -3.45
C LEU A 60 4.35 -9.31 -2.75
N VAL A 61 5.16 -8.55 -3.51
CA VAL A 61 6.00 -7.47 -2.96
C VAL A 61 5.11 -6.41 -2.31
N ILE A 62 4.06 -5.95 -2.99
CA ILE A 62 3.08 -4.99 -2.44
C ILE A 62 2.47 -5.52 -1.14
N ALA A 63 2.07 -6.79 -1.10
CA ALA A 63 1.47 -7.39 0.08
C ALA A 63 2.44 -7.43 1.27
N VAL A 64 3.69 -7.92 1.07
CA VAL A 64 4.65 -8.08 2.16
C VAL A 64 5.12 -6.73 2.71
N THR A 65 5.49 -5.79 1.83
CA THR A 65 6.03 -4.49 2.29
C THR A 65 4.91 -3.54 2.71
N GLY A 66 3.85 -3.47 1.91
CA GLY A 66 2.81 -2.46 2.08
C GLY A 66 1.83 -2.74 3.22
N ILE A 67 1.46 -4.01 3.45
CA ILE A 67 0.57 -4.35 4.58
C ILE A 67 1.28 -4.04 5.90
N GLY A 68 2.51 -4.52 6.07
CA GLY A 68 3.26 -4.30 7.31
C GLY A 68 3.41 -2.81 7.63
N TYR A 69 3.76 -2.00 6.64
CA TYR A 69 4.00 -0.59 6.86
C TYR A 69 2.73 0.24 7.08
N ILE A 70 1.66 0.00 6.31
CA ILE A 70 0.40 0.75 6.48
C ILE A 70 -0.20 0.47 7.85
N TRP A 71 -0.19 -0.79 8.31
CA TRP A 71 -0.73 -1.16 9.61
C TRP A 71 0.09 -0.61 10.77
N LEU A 72 1.43 -0.64 10.67
CA LEU A 72 2.31 -0.02 11.67
C LEU A 72 2.12 1.50 11.73
N SER A 73 2.01 2.15 10.56
CA SER A 73 1.74 3.59 10.47
C SER A 73 0.38 3.96 11.07
N LEU A 74 -0.66 3.15 10.80
CA LEU A 74 -1.99 3.33 11.37
C LEU A 74 -1.96 3.20 12.90
N SER A 75 -1.22 2.24 13.45
CA SER A 75 -1.06 2.08 14.91
C SER A 75 -0.47 3.32 15.57
N MET A 76 0.48 3.99 14.92
CA MET A 76 1.06 5.23 15.45
C MET A 76 0.07 6.40 15.41
N VAL A 77 -0.73 6.51 14.34
CA VAL A 77 -1.79 7.52 14.25
C VAL A 77 -2.84 7.28 15.36
N VAL A 78 -3.21 6.03 15.59
CA VAL A 78 -4.14 5.65 16.66
C VAL A 78 -3.55 5.94 18.03
N ALA A 79 -2.27 5.63 18.26
CA ALA A 79 -1.60 5.96 19.52
C ALA A 79 -1.59 7.48 19.80
N ALA A 80 -1.30 8.29 18.79
CA ALA A 80 -1.35 9.75 18.89
C ALA A 80 -2.78 10.28 19.18
N LEU A 81 -3.81 9.64 18.61
CA LEU A 81 -5.21 9.97 18.92
C LEU A 81 -5.59 9.61 20.37
N VAL A 82 -5.13 8.46 20.86
CA VAL A 82 -5.42 7.97 22.21
C VAL A 82 -4.70 8.78 23.30
N GLU A 83 -3.47 9.22 23.05
CA GLU A 83 -2.72 10.08 23.98
C GLU A 83 -3.35 11.47 24.17
N GLY A 84 -4.32 11.85 23.34
CA GLY A 84 -5.17 13.03 23.57
C GLY A 84 -4.51 14.37 23.29
N ASP A 85 -3.32 14.38 22.67
CA ASP A 85 -2.62 15.61 22.24
C ASP A 85 -3.41 16.46 21.23
N ILE A 86 -4.49 15.90 20.66
CA ILE A 86 -5.39 16.59 19.71
C ILE A 86 -6.61 17.23 20.41
N ILE A 87 -7.00 16.80 21.61
CA ILE A 87 -8.24 17.23 22.30
C ILE A 87 -7.96 18.27 23.41
N ARG A 88 -6.69 18.64 23.62
CA ARG A 88 -6.24 19.62 24.62
C ARG A 88 -5.93 21.01 24.07
N PHE A 89 -6.41 21.34 22.87
CA PHE A 89 -6.48 22.71 22.36
C PHE A 89 -7.77 23.41 22.80
#